data_AF-A0A7C6S6J3-F1
#
_entry.id   AF-A0A7C6S6J3-F1
#
_cell.length_a   1.000
_cell.length_b   1.000
_cell.length_c   1.000
_cell.angle_alpha   90.00
_cell.angle_beta   90.00
_cell.angle_gamma   90.00
#
_symmetry.space_group_name_H-M   'P 1'
#
loop_
_entity.id
_entity.type
_entity.pdbx_description
1 polymer ?
#
loop_
_entity_poly.entity_id
_entity_poly.type
_entity_poly.pdbx_seq_one_letter_code
_entity_poly.pdbx_strand_id
1 'polypeptide(L)'
;MNAVSKATKKTVTIPACRNHEGIYSVDVEIDWICPVCGQPRGEIRKGFSYDGSLRLPVDTWENPCGHIDKYADVRREAQKNNKEEHNEAN
;
A
#
# COMPACT_ATOMS: atom_id res chain seq x y z
N MET A 1 18.23 6.29 23.13
CA MET A 1 16.80 6.22 23.46
C MET A 1 16.02 6.60 22.22
N ASN A 2 15.24 5.65 21.68
CA ASN A 2 14.00 5.82 20.92
C ASN A 2 13.76 4.49 20.18
N ALA A 3 13.02 3.60 20.82
CA ALA A 3 12.38 2.52 20.09
C ALA A 3 11.39 3.20 19.13
N VAL A 4 11.70 3.23 17.84
CA VAL A 4 10.70 3.54 16.82
C VAL A 4 9.66 2.44 16.97
N SER A 5 8.51 2.76 17.56
CA SER A 5 7.39 1.84 17.65
C SER A 5 7.10 1.38 16.22
N LYS A 6 7.32 0.09 15.94
CA LYS A 6 7.10 -0.51 14.62
C LYS A 6 5.68 -0.14 14.19
N ALA A 7 5.56 0.59 13.08
CA ALA A 7 4.26 1.00 12.59
C ALA A 7 3.42 -0.27 12.34
N THR A 8 2.14 -0.23 12.68
CA THR A 8 1.25 -1.37 12.44
C THR A 8 1.21 -1.63 10.95
N LYS A 9 1.64 -2.82 10.51
CA LYS A 9 1.55 -3.22 9.12
C LYS A 9 0.16 -3.76 8.78
N LYS A 10 -0.27 -3.57 7.53
CA LYS A 10 -1.48 -4.22 7.00
C LYS A 10 -1.24 -4.72 5.58
N THR A 11 -1.89 -5.83 5.27
CA THR A 11 -1.97 -6.37 3.91
C THR A 11 -3.12 -5.72 3.15
N VAL A 12 -2.86 -5.24 1.93
CA VAL A 12 -3.85 -4.67 1.02
C VAL A 12 -3.70 -5.23 -0.38
N THR A 13 -4.81 -5.45 -1.07
CA THR A 13 -4.84 -5.85 -2.48
C THR A 13 -4.85 -4.60 -3.37
N ILE A 14 -3.84 -4.43 -4.23
CA ILE A 14 -3.74 -3.30 -5.17
C ILE A 14 -3.46 -3.80 -6.59
N PRO A 15 -3.52 -2.95 -7.64
CA PRO A 15 -3.05 -3.36 -8.96
C PRO A 15 -1.56 -3.72 -8.92
N ALA A 16 -1.18 -4.85 -9.53
CA ALA A 16 0.21 -5.30 -9.59
C ALA A 16 1.09 -4.36 -10.43
N CYS A 17 0.51 -3.75 -11.45
CA CYS A 17 1.17 -2.86 -12.39
C CYS A 17 0.23 -1.74 -12.83
N ARG A 18 0.73 -0.81 -13.64
CA ARG A 18 -0.08 0.29 -14.19
C ARG A 18 -1.13 -0.21 -15.18
N ASN A 19 -0.71 -1.09 -16.09
CA ASN A 19 -1.55 -1.73 -17.10
C ASN A 19 -1.96 -3.09 -16.57
N HIS A 20 -2.95 -3.09 -15.68
CA HIS A 20 -3.35 -4.29 -14.95
C HIS A 20 -4.41 -5.13 -15.68
N GLU A 21 -4.90 -4.68 -16.84
CA GLU A 21 -5.83 -5.43 -17.70
C GLU A 21 -7.10 -5.94 -16.99
N GLY A 22 -7.50 -5.26 -15.90
CA GLY A 22 -8.59 -5.69 -15.04
C GLY A 22 -8.35 -6.97 -14.21
N ILE A 23 -7.19 -7.61 -14.31
CA ILE A 23 -6.93 -8.93 -13.70
C ILE A 23 -5.66 -9.00 -12.83
N TYR A 24 -4.66 -8.17 -13.09
CA TYR A 24 -3.38 -8.23 -12.38
C TYR A 24 -3.43 -7.46 -11.06
N SER A 25 -3.75 -8.16 -9.98
CA SER A 25 -3.63 -7.67 -8.59
C SER A 25 -2.44 -8.29 -7.87
N VAL A 26 -2.06 -7.66 -6.76
CA VAL A 26 -1.05 -8.16 -5.82
C VAL A 26 -1.46 -7.79 -4.40
N ASP A 27 -1.24 -8.70 -3.47
CA ASP A 27 -1.34 -8.43 -2.04
C ASP A 27 0.02 -7.93 -1.54
N VAL A 28 0.01 -6.78 -0.88
CA VAL A 28 1.22 -6.14 -0.38
C VAL A 28 1.06 -5.77 1.08
N GLU A 29 2.14 -5.95 1.85
CA GLU A 29 2.20 -5.51 3.24
C GLU A 29 2.89 -4.15 3.33
N ILE A 30 2.20 -3.18 3.93
CA ILE A 30 2.66 -1.79 4.05
C ILE A 30 2.44 -1.26 5.46
N ASP A 31 3.20 -0.24 5.85
CA ASP A 31 3.02 0.40 7.15
C ASP A 31 1.72 1.20 7.14
N TRP A 32 0.90 1.12 8.18
CA TRP A 32 -0.40 1.79 8.21
C TRP A 32 -0.31 3.27 8.61
N ILE A 33 0.67 3.96 8.04
CA ILE A 33 0.95 5.39 8.23
C ILE A 33 1.15 6.06 6.87
N CYS A 34 0.77 7.32 6.77
CA CYS A 34 0.96 8.13 5.58
C CYS A 34 2.45 8.39 5.40
N PRO A 35 3.07 8.02 4.26
CA PRO A 35 4.51 8.17 4.05
C PRO A 35 4.94 9.64 3.91
N VAL A 36 3.98 10.57 3.76
CA VAL A 36 4.25 12.01 3.62
C VAL A 36 4.30 12.72 4.97
N CYS A 37 3.39 12.40 5.89
CA CYS A 37 3.24 13.14 7.14
C CYS A 37 3.24 12.28 8.42
N GLY A 38 3.34 10.95 8.30
CA GLY A 38 3.39 10.02 9.44
C GLY A 38 2.06 9.81 10.18
N GLN A 39 0.99 10.50 9.80
CA GLN A 39 -0.35 10.28 10.37
C GLN A 39 -0.93 8.92 9.94
N PRO A 40 -1.82 8.29 10.71
CA PRO A 40 -2.43 7.02 10.34
C PRO A 40 -3.11 7.06 8.96
N ARG A 41 -2.96 5.99 8.18
CA ARG A 41 -3.76 5.78 6.97
C ARG A 41 -5.23 5.59 7.32
N GLY A 42 -6.11 5.89 6.37
CA GLY A 42 -7.56 5.71 6.51
C GLY A 42 -8.00 4.26 6.75
N GLU A 43 -9.31 4.02 6.75
CA GLU A 43 -9.84 2.65 6.79
C GLU A 43 -9.79 2.01 5.40
N ILE A 44 -9.52 0.70 5.37
CA ILE A 44 -9.56 -0.09 4.13
C ILE A 44 -11.02 -0.25 3.69
N ARG A 45 -11.29 0.08 2.44
CA ARG A 45 -12.58 -0.08 1.76
C ARG A 45 -12.35 -0.80 0.44
N LYS A 46 -13.35 -1.56 -0.01
CA LYS A 46 -13.33 -2.15 -1.35
C LYS A 46 -13.68 -1.08 -2.39
N GLY A 47 -12.89 -1.04 -3.45
CA GLY A 47 -13.04 -0.13 -4.58
C GLY A 47 -12.65 -0.79 -5.89
N PHE A 48 -12.47 0.03 -6.93
CA PHE A 48 -12.07 -0.43 -8.26
C PHE A 48 -10.93 0.43 -8.81
N SER A 49 -9.91 -0.24 -9.36
CA SER A 49 -8.93 0.37 -10.27
C SER A 49 -9.37 0.16 -11.71
N TYR A 50 -9.11 1.15 -12.56
CA TYR A 50 -9.54 1.15 -13.96
C TYR A 50 -8.34 1.17 -14.89
N ASP A 51 -8.38 0.29 -15.89
CA ASP A 51 -7.45 0.26 -17.03
C ASP A 51 -8.29 0.33 -18.32
N GLY A 52 -8.53 1.55 -18.79
CA GLY A 52 -9.58 1.79 -19.79
C GLY A 52 -10.97 1.45 -19.24
N SER A 53 -11.70 0.56 -19.92
CA SER A 53 -13.01 0.06 -19.48
C SER A 53 -12.92 -1.14 -18.53
N LEU A 54 -11.72 -1.69 -18.30
CA LEU A 54 -11.50 -2.85 -17.47
C LEU A 54 -11.44 -2.45 -15.99
N ARG A 55 -12.08 -3.27 -15.14
CA ARG A 55 -12.25 -3.00 -13.71
C ARG A 55 -11.59 -4.08 -12.89
N LEU A 56 -10.67 -3.68 -12.00
CA LEU A 56 -10.04 -4.57 -11.03
C LEU A 56 -10.53 -4.23 -9.61
N PRO A 57 -11.16 -5.17 -8.89
CA PRO A 57 -11.49 -4.99 -7.47
C PRO A 57 -10.20 -4.88 -6.65
N VAL A 58 -10.10 -3.83 -5.83
CA VAL A 58 -8.90 -3.54 -5.02
C VAL A 58 -9.30 -2.95 -3.68
N ASP A 59 -8.36 -2.93 -2.75
CA ASP A 59 -8.43 -2.14 -1.53
C ASP A 59 -8.08 -0.68 -1.82
N THR A 60 -8.85 0.20 -1.18
CA THR A 60 -8.75 1.66 -1.29
C THR A 60 -8.94 2.27 0.10
N TRP A 61 -8.41 3.46 0.31
CA TRP A 61 -8.56 4.18 1.57
C TRP A 61 -8.41 5.68 1.30
N GLU A 62 -8.94 6.47 2.23
CA GLU A 62 -8.83 7.93 2.21
C GLU A 62 -8.06 8.35 3.45
N ASN A 63 -6.88 8.93 3.26
CA ASN A 63 -6.09 9.40 4.39
C ASN A 63 -6.73 10.66 4.99
N PRO A 64 -7.01 10.70 6.30
CA PRO A 64 -7.58 11.89 6.95
C PRO A 64 -6.71 13.14 6.81
N CYS A 65 -5.40 12.96 6.59
CA CYS A 65 -4.46 14.05 6.33
C CYS A 65 -4.57 14.67 4.93
N GLY A 66 -5.38 14.10 4.04
CA GLY A 66 -5.61 14.60 2.68
C GLY A 66 -4.58 14.16 1.64
N HIS A 67 -3.48 13.50 2.02
CA HIS A 67 -2.51 12.97 1.06
C HIS A 67 -2.99 11.69 0.37
N ILE A 68 -2.76 11.61 -0.93
CA ILE A 68 -3.17 10.46 -1.76
C ILE A 68 -2.02 9.45 -1.83
N ASP A 69 -2.30 8.19 -1.49
CA ASP A 69 -1.39 7.08 -1.73
C ASP A 69 -1.52 6.57 -3.17
N LYS A 70 -0.50 6.84 -4.00
CA LYS A 70 -0.47 6.31 -5.37
C LYS A 70 -0.08 4.84 -5.32
N TYR A 71 -0.73 3.99 -6.13
CA TYR A 71 -0.41 2.56 -6.18
C TYR A 71 1.07 2.26 -6.48
N ALA A 72 1.73 3.08 -7.29
CA ALA A 72 3.17 2.94 -7.55
C ALA A 72 4.02 3.13 -6.29
N ASP A 73 3.60 4.02 -5.40
CA ASP A 73 4.32 4.34 -4.16
C ASP A 73 4.08 3.24 -3.12
N VAL A 74 2.85 2.75 -3.03
CA VAL A 74 2.48 1.59 -2.21
C VAL A 74 3.29 0.33 -2.60
N ARG A 75 3.43 0.04 -3.91
CA ARG A 75 4.28 -1.07 -4.38
C ARG A 75 5.75 -0.88 -3.98
N ARG A 76 6.29 0.34 -4.09
CA ARG A 76 7.68 0.64 -3.71
C ARG A 76 7.89 0.51 -2.21
N GLU A 77 6.93 0.92 -1.40
CA GLU A 77 6.94 0.75 0.05
C GLU A 77 7.00 -0.73 0.42
N ALA A 78 6.09 -1.55 -0.12
CA ALA A 78 6.09 -2.99 0.11
C ALA A 78 7.41 -3.67 -0.29
N GLN A 79 8.00 -3.28 -1.42
CA GLN A 79 9.30 -3.77 -1.85
C GLN A 79 10.44 -3.43 -0.88
N LYS A 80 10.36 -2.29 -0.17
CA LYS A 80 11.35 -1.93 0.85
C LYS A 80 11.14 -2.76 2.11
N ASN A 81 9.88 -2.88 2.56
CA ASN A 81 9.53 -3.65 3.75
C ASN A 81 9.98 -5.10 3.64
N ASN A 82 9.80 -5.74 2.48
CA ASN A 82 10.26 -7.11 2.24
C ASN A 82 11.79 -7.25 2.25
N LYS A 83 12.54 -6.21 1.85
CA LYS A 83 14.01 -6.22 1.88
C LYS A 83 14.56 -6.04 3.29
N GLU A 84 13.93 -5.17 4.07
CA GLU A 84 14.28 -4.94 5.48
C GLU A 84 14.12 -6.23 6.29
N GLU A 85 13.02 -6.97 6.08
CA GLU A 85 12.80 -8.27 6.73
C GLU A 85 13.85 -9.32 6.36
N HIS A 86 14.31 -9.33 5.10
CA HIS A 86 15.36 -10.27 4.68
C HIS A 86 16.74 -9.89 5.24
N ASN A 87 17.01 -8.60 5.46
CA ASN A 87 18.27 -8.12 6.02
C ASN A 87 18.35 -8.30 7.54
N GLU A 88 17.23 -8.23 8.27
CA GLU A 88 17.17 -8.49 9.72
C GLU A 88 17.29 -9.98 10.07
N ALA A 89 17.06 -10.87 9.10
CA ALA A 89 17.11 -12.33 9.28
C ALA A 89 18.51 -12.94 9.00
N ASN A 90 19.55 -12.13 8.81
CA ASN A 90 20.91 -12.55 8.43
C ASN A 90 21.97 -12.10 9.45
#